data_AF-A0A7C1NY09-F1
#
_entry.id   AF-A0A7C1NY09-F1
#
_cell.length_a   1.000
_cell.length_b   1.000
_cell.length_c   1.000
_cell.angle_alpha   90.00
_cell.angle_beta   90.00
_cell.angle_gamma   90.00
#
_symmetry.space_group_name_H-M   'P 1'
#
loop_
_entity.id
_entity.type
_entity.pdbx_description
1 polymer ?
#
loop_
_entity_poly.entity_id
_entity_poly.type
_entity_poly.pdbx_seq_one_letter_code
_entity_poly.pdbx_strand_id
1 'polypeptide(L)' 'MARVNLIEFDSYQVYCIGLEDLLIDRLNAAVHWGSREDRRWAAVMLRVYRDELDLEYLCMRACEEKVRSLLDKLW' A
#
# COMPACT_ATOMS: atom_id res chain seq x y z
N MET A 1 -4.14 -5.17 -11.97
CA MET A 1 -5.51 -4.91 -11.48
C MET A 1 -5.45 -4.82 -9.97
N ALA A 2 -6.10 -3.82 -9.38
CA ALA A 2 -6.16 -3.63 -7.93
C ALA A 2 -6.97 -4.77 -7.28
N ARG A 3 -6.56 -5.20 -6.09
CA ARG A 3 -7.30 -6.15 -5.25
C ARG A 3 -8.34 -5.39 -4.43
N VAL A 4 -9.48 -6.03 -4.22
CA VAL A 4 -10.60 -5.48 -3.44
C VAL A 4 -10.90 -6.44 -2.32
N ASN A 5 -10.97 -5.93 -1.10
CA ASN A 5 -11.34 -6.65 0.10
C ASN A 5 -12.79 -6.34 0.46
N LEU A 6 -13.54 -7.37 0.85
CA LEU A 6 -14.89 -7.22 1.39
C LEU A 6 -14.79 -7.07 2.91
N ILE A 7 -15.32 -5.98 3.44
CA ILE A 7 -15.40 -5.73 4.88
C ILE A 7 -16.89 -5.71 5.27
N GLU A 8 -17.25 -6.46 6.30
CA GLU A 8 -18.58 -6.39 6.90
C GLU A 8 -18.62 -5.25 7.93
N PHE A 9 -19.59 -4.36 7.77
CA PHE A 9 -19.84 -3.24 8.68
C PHE A 9 -21.33 -3.15 8.95
N ASP A 10 -21.75 -3.45 10.18
CA ASP A 10 -23.14 -3.68 10.55
C ASP A 10 -23.84 -4.67 9.60
N SER A 11 -24.88 -4.22 8.90
CA SER A 11 -25.65 -5.00 7.93
C SER A 11 -25.14 -4.84 6.49
N TYR A 12 -24.02 -4.16 6.29
CA TYR A 12 -23.50 -3.79 4.98
C TYR A 12 -22.20 -4.50 4.65
N GLN A 13 -22.04 -4.80 3.36
CA GLN A 13 -20.79 -5.30 2.80
C GLN A 13 -20.14 -4.16 1.99
N VAL A 14 -18.94 -3.75 2.39
CA VAL A 14 -18.22 -2.65 1.78
C VAL A 14 -16.99 -3.19 1.06
N TYR A 15 -16.84 -2.79 -0.19
CA TYR A 15 -15.66 -3.08 -0.99
C TYR A 15 -14.59 -2.01 -0.72
N CYS A 16 -13.50 -2.43 -0.09
CA CYS A 16 -12.33 -1.59 0.18
C CYS A 16 -11.17 -2.00 -0.72
N ILE A 17 -10.31 -1.05 -1.08
CA ILE A 17 -9.08 -1.39 -1.79
C ILE A 17 -8.17 -2.26 -0.92
N GLY A 18 -7.36 -3.10 -1.55
CA GLY A 18 -6.37 -3.94 -0.88
C GLY A 18 -5.33 -3.10 -0.11
N LEU A 19 -4.73 -3.69 0.93
CA LEU A 19 -3.69 -3.03 1.73
C LEU A 19 -2.46 -2.69 0.87
N GLU A 20 -2.06 -3.58 -0.03
CA GLU A 20 -0.93 -3.38 -0.92
C GLU A 20 -1.20 -2.24 -1.90
N ASP A 21 -2.38 -2.17 -2.49
CA ASP A 21 -2.75 -1.08 -3.40
C ASP A 21 -2.84 0.26 -2.67
N LEU A 22 -3.40 0.28 -1.46
CA LEU A 22 -3.39 1.47 -0.61
C LEU A 22 -1.95 1.90 -0.30
N LEU A 23 -1.04 0.95 -0.06
CA LEU A 23 0.37 1.22 0.20
C LEU A 23 1.09 1.78 -1.03
N ILE A 24 0.80 1.23 -2.22
CA ILE A 24 1.29 1.72 -3.50
C ILE A 24 0.86 3.18 -3.72
N ASP A 25 -0.39 3.53 -3.40
CA ASP A 25 -0.85 4.92 -3.49
C ASP A 25 -0.06 5.86 -2.59
N ARG A 26 0.26 5.44 -1.35
CA ARG A 26 1.10 6.23 -0.44
C ARG A 26 2.52 6.39 -0.98
N LEU A 27 3.09 5.32 -1.53
CA LEU A 27 4.43 5.37 -2.16
C LEU A 27 4.43 6.30 -3.38
N ASN A 28 3.41 6.23 -4.23
CA ASN A 28 3.24 7.10 -5.39
C ASN A 28 3.17 8.57 -4.98
N ALA A 29 2.34 8.92 -3.99
CA ALA A 29 2.25 10.28 -3.48
C ALA A 29 3.58 10.77 -2.89
N ALA A 30 4.30 9.90 -2.17
CA ALA A 30 5.61 10.22 -1.61
C ALA A 30 6.69 10.43 -2.69
N VAL A 31 6.68 9.66 -3.78
CA VAL A 31 7.68 9.74 -4.86
C VAL A 31 7.36 10.89 -5.82
N HIS A 32 6.13 11.00 -6.28
CA HIS A 32 5.75 11.92 -7.36
C HIS A 32 5.33 13.30 -6.86
N TRP A 33 4.78 13.39 -5.65
CA TRP A 33 4.36 14.68 -5.05
C TRP A 33 5.24 15.10 -3.87
N GLY A 34 6.26 14.31 -3.52
CA GLY A 34 7.16 14.62 -2.42
C GLY A 34 6.49 14.62 -1.05
N SER A 35 5.33 13.97 -0.92
CA SER A 35 4.54 13.98 0.32
C SER A 35 5.28 13.25 1.45
N ARG A 36 5.66 14.01 2.48
CA ARG A 36 6.31 13.47 3.69
C ARG A 36 5.34 12.68 4.55
N GLU A 37 4.07 13.08 4.55
CA GLU A 37 3.03 12.41 5.32
C GLU A 37 2.72 11.04 4.73
N ASP A 38 2.54 10.95 3.41
CA ASP A 38 2.33 9.66 2.74
C ASP A 38 3.53 8.73 2.92
N ARG A 39 4.77 9.26 2.87
CA ARG A 39 5.97 8.46 3.18
C ARG A 39 5.92 7.90 4.61
N ARG A 40 5.52 8.72 5.58
CA ARG A 40 5.37 8.28 6.98
C ARG A 40 4.32 7.19 7.09
N TRP A 41 3.16 7.37 6.47
CA TRP A 41 2.09 6.37 6.50
C TRP A 41 2.47 5.07 5.81
N ALA A 42 3.15 5.13 4.66
CA ALA A 42 3.70 3.94 4.00
C ALA A 42 4.61 3.15 4.94
N ALA A 43 5.52 3.82 5.65
CA ALA A 43 6.40 3.17 6.63
C ALA A 43 5.64 2.55 7.81
N VAL A 44 4.62 3.25 8.33
CA VAL A 44 3.76 2.74 9.41
C VAL A 44 2.99 1.51 8.94
N MET A 45 2.36 1.57 7.77
CA MET A 45 1.59 0.47 7.22
C MET A 45 2.45 -0.77 6.97
N LEU A 46 3.64 -0.61 6.37
CA LEU A 46 4.61 -1.70 6.18
C LEU A 46 4.99 -2.39 7.49
N ARG A 47 5.04 -1.63 8.59
CA ARG A 47 5.41 -2.17 9.90
C ARG A 47 4.22 -2.83 10.60
N VAL A 48 3.05 -2.20 10.57
CA VAL A 48 1.85 -2.66 11.29
C VAL A 48 1.27 -3.91 10.63
N TYR A 49 1.21 -3.94 9.30
CA TYR A 49 0.59 -5.01 8.52
C TYR A 49 1.62 -5.99 7.94
N ARG A 50 2.86 -6.00 8.45
CA ARG A 50 3.98 -6.78 7.88
C ARG A 50 3.60 -8.24 7.59
N ASP A 51 2.90 -8.88 8.51
CA ASP A 51 2.56 -10.30 8.43
C ASP A 51 1.31 -10.58 7.59
N GLU A 52 0.55 -9.54 7.23
CA GLU A 52 -0.67 -9.62 6.41
C GLU A 52 -0.41 -9.30 4.93
N LEU A 53 0.71 -8.62 4.62
CA LEU A 53 1.03 -8.17 3.27
C LEU A 53 1.46 -9.33 2.36
N ASP A 54 0.85 -9.38 1.17
CA ASP A 54 1.37 -10.14 0.04
C ASP A 54 2.59 -9.41 -0.53
N LEU A 55 3.78 -9.73 0.00
CA LEU A 55 5.02 -9.07 -0.38
C LEU A 55 5.39 -9.29 -1.84
N GLU A 56 5.04 -10.42 -2.43
CA GLU A 56 5.30 -10.68 -3.85
C GLU A 56 4.47 -9.74 -4.72
N TYR A 57 3.17 -9.64 -4.44
CA TYR A 57 2.27 -8.73 -5.14
C TYR A 57 2.68 -7.26 -4.95
N LEU A 58 2.97 -6.85 -3.71
CA LEU A 58 3.39 -5.48 -3.41
C LEU A 58 4.69 -5.12 -4.16
N CYS A 59 5.67 -6.04 -4.16
CA CYS A 59 6.93 -5.88 -4.88
C CYS A 59 6.73 -5.72 -6.38
N MET A 60 5.87 -6.56 -6.98
CA MET A 60 5.53 -6.50 -8.39
C MET A 60 4.89 -5.14 -8.74
N ARG A 61 3.84 -4.73 -8.00
CA ARG A 61 3.16 -3.44 -8.22
C ARG A 61 4.10 -2.26 -8.04
N ALA A 62 4.99 -2.28 -7.04
CA ALA A 62 5.95 -1.22 -6.82
C ALA A 62 6.96 -1.06 -7.97
N CYS A 63 7.30 -2.15 -8.67
CA CYS A 63 8.11 -2.11 -9.89
C CYS A 63 7.34 -1.51 -11.07
N GLU A 64 6.10 -1.94 -11.30
CA GLU A 64 5.22 -1.41 -12.36
C GLU A 64 5.02 0.10 -12.23
N GLU A 65 4.80 0.58 -11.01
CA GLU A 65 4.54 1.98 -10.67
C GLU A 65 5.84 2.79 -10.48
N LYS A 66 7.02 2.15 -10.62
CA LYS A 66 8.36 2.77 -10.49
C LYS A 66 8.63 3.38 -9.10
N VAL A 67 8.00 2.86 -8.06
CA VAL A 67 8.19 3.29 -6.66
C VAL A 67 9.01 2.30 -5.81
N ARG A 68 9.46 1.19 -6.40
CA ARG A 68 10.22 0.13 -5.73
C ARG A 68 11.40 0.63 -4.89
N SER A 69 12.16 1.60 -5.39
CA SER A 69 13.31 2.16 -4.66
C SER A 69 12.94 2.80 -3.32
N LEU A 70 11.74 3.39 -3.22
CA LEU A 70 11.28 3.92 -1.93
C LEU A 70 10.81 2.80 -1.02
N LEU A 71 10.07 1.82 -1.55
CA LEU A 71 9.63 0.65 -0.79
C LEU A 71 10.82 -0.05 -0.09
N ASP A 72 11.90 -0.32 -0.83
CA ASP A 72 13.10 -0.98 -0.28
C ASP A 72 13.81 -0.15 0.81
N LYS A 73 13.65 1.18 0.83
CA LYS A 73 14.23 2.07 1.85
C LYS A 73 13.40 2.14 3.13
N LEU A 74 12.12 1.81 3.05
CA LEU A 74 11.20 1.83 4.20
C LEU A 74 11.14 0.49 4.93
N TRP A 75 11.82 -0.52 4.38
CA TRP A 75 11.96 -1.85 4.93
C TRP A 75 13.24 -2.00 5.77
#